data_AF-A0A517XZJ2-F1
#
_entry.id   AF-A0A517XZJ2-F1
#
_cell.length_a   1.000
_cell.length_b   1.000
_cell.length_c   1.000
_cell.angle_alpha   90.00
_cell.angle_beta   90.00
_cell.angle_gamma   90.00
#
_symmetry.space_group_name_H-M   'P 1'
#
loop_
_entity.id
_entity.type
_entity.pdbx_description
1 polymer ?
#
loop_
_entity_poly.entity_id
_entity_poly.type
_entity_poly.pdbx_seq_one_letter_code
_entity_poly.pdbx_strand_id
1 'polypeptide(L)'
;MRRRTKWAAAGAAVVALGPWLPGWLAAAGLDAWNVPAVRSQMAANLRTQVRLDGEIADLQCQIRSKDRLVDELIAGRLSLADATDQFEAMLAAQPRTADGLRQMYPDVVSDRERVARHVMDYTRSRLADAAERDRLGARMSAEMTLLFPRNHPAGMESTG
;
A
#
# COMPACT_ATOMS: atom_id res chain seq x y z
N MET A 1 -59.76 22.24 -30.95
CA MET A 1 -58.37 21.99 -31.42
C MET A 1 -57.62 23.32 -31.55
N ARG A 2 -56.28 23.33 -31.32
CA ARG A 2 -55.30 24.45 -31.42
C ARG A 2 -54.98 25.28 -30.15
N ARG A 3 -54.17 24.71 -29.24
CA ARG A 3 -53.27 25.47 -28.33
C ARG A 3 -52.01 24.64 -28.02
N ARG A 4 -51.03 24.56 -28.93
CA ARG A 4 -49.76 23.82 -28.69
C ARG A 4 -48.48 24.46 -29.28
N THR A 5 -48.49 25.73 -29.68
CA THR A 5 -47.38 26.31 -30.49
C THR A 5 -46.61 27.48 -29.88
N LYS A 6 -46.63 27.69 -28.55
CA LYS A 6 -45.94 28.85 -27.93
C LYS A 6 -44.65 28.54 -27.15
N TRP A 7 -44.27 27.27 -26.97
CA TRP A 7 -43.08 26.93 -26.16
C TRP A 7 -41.77 26.79 -26.97
N ALA A 8 -41.81 26.83 -28.30
CA ALA A 8 -40.61 26.65 -29.13
C ALA A 8 -39.74 27.92 -29.24
N ALA A 9 -40.26 29.11 -28.95
CA ALA A 9 -39.53 30.37 -29.18
C ALA A 9 -38.56 30.76 -28.05
N ALA A 10 -38.68 30.17 -26.86
CA ALA A 10 -37.86 30.54 -25.71
C ALA A 10 -36.45 29.91 -25.71
N GLY A 11 -36.21 28.87 -26.54
CA GLY A 11 -34.92 28.17 -26.56
C GLY A 11 -33.81 28.83 -27.38
N ALA A 12 -34.16 29.67 -28.37
CA ALA A 12 -33.19 30.16 -29.37
C ALA A 12 -32.51 31.49 -29.01
N ALA A 13 -33.06 32.27 -28.07
CA ALA A 13 -32.52 33.60 -27.73
C ALA A 13 -31.25 33.58 -26.86
N VAL A 14 -30.90 32.43 -26.27
CA VAL A 14 -29.77 32.32 -25.33
C VAL A 14 -28.41 32.23 -26.04
N VAL A 15 -28.36 31.78 -27.30
CA VAL A 15 -27.08 31.52 -27.99
C VAL A 15 -26.42 32.79 -28.53
N ALA A 16 -27.18 33.87 -28.78
CA ALA A 16 -26.66 35.08 -29.45
C ALA A 16 -26.04 36.14 -28.53
N LEU A 17 -26.16 36.03 -27.20
CA LEU A 17 -25.70 37.05 -26.24
C LEU A 17 -24.44 36.65 -25.45
N GLY A 18 -23.76 35.57 -25.84
CA GLY A 18 -22.61 35.00 -25.12
C GLY A 18 -21.52 36.00 -24.68
N PRO A 19 -21.11 37.00 -25.49
CA PRO A 19 -20.06 37.94 -25.10
C PRO A 19 -20.50 39.07 -24.15
N TRP A 20 -21.81 39.28 -23.95
CA TRP A 20 -22.38 40.38 -23.15
C TRP A 20 -23.00 39.92 -21.83
N LEU A 21 -22.73 38.67 -21.43
CA LEU A 21 -23.17 38.17 -20.13
C LEU A 21 -22.44 38.94 -19.02
N PRO A 22 -23.16 39.62 -18.13
CA PRO A 22 -22.57 40.49 -17.12
C PRO A 22 -21.77 39.69 -16.10
N GLY A 23 -20.60 40.21 -15.68
CA GLY A 23 -19.64 39.52 -14.81
C GLY A 23 -20.18 39.03 -13.45
N TRP A 24 -21.36 39.50 -13.03
CA TRP A 24 -22.04 39.00 -11.83
C TRP A 24 -22.55 37.55 -11.99
N LEU A 25 -22.80 37.07 -13.21
CA LEU A 25 -23.17 35.66 -13.46
C LEU A 25 -21.99 34.71 -13.27
N ALA A 26 -20.78 35.12 -13.67
CA ALA A 26 -19.55 34.41 -13.35
C ALA A 26 -19.25 34.46 -11.84
N ALA A 27 -19.48 35.62 -11.19
CA ALA A 27 -19.34 35.77 -9.75
C ALA A 27 -20.37 34.95 -8.94
N ALA A 28 -21.54 34.67 -9.51
CA ALA A 28 -22.57 33.80 -8.93
C ALA A 28 -22.32 32.29 -9.17
N GLY A 29 -21.21 31.92 -9.82
CA GLY A 29 -20.88 30.51 -10.11
C GLY A 29 -21.76 29.85 -11.17
N LEU A 30 -22.60 30.62 -11.88
CA LEU A 30 -23.51 30.17 -12.94
C LEU A 30 -22.84 30.21 -14.32
N ASP A 31 -21.53 29.95 -14.38
CA ASP A 31 -20.84 29.84 -15.65
C ASP A 31 -21.18 28.49 -16.31
N ALA A 32 -22.26 28.50 -17.09
CA ALA A 32 -22.69 27.35 -17.88
C ALA A 32 -21.58 26.83 -18.81
N TRP A 33 -20.59 27.67 -19.16
CA TRP A 33 -19.45 27.29 -20.00
C TRP A 33 -18.38 26.49 -19.24
N ASN A 34 -18.37 26.54 -17.90
CA ASN A 34 -17.44 25.75 -17.08
C ASN A 34 -17.98 24.35 -16.74
N VAL A 35 -19.28 24.09 -16.98
CA VAL A 35 -19.92 22.79 -16.69
C VAL A 35 -19.17 21.60 -17.33
N PRO A 36 -18.69 21.64 -18.58
CA PRO A 36 -17.91 20.56 -19.17
C PRO A 36 -16.59 20.30 -18.43
N ALA A 37 -15.90 21.35 -17.98
CA ALA A 37 -14.65 21.22 -17.24
C ALA A 37 -14.88 20.68 -15.82
N VAL A 38 -15.94 21.11 -15.14
CA VAL A 38 -16.33 20.52 -13.84
C VAL A 38 -16.70 19.04 -13.99
N ARG A 39 -17.44 18.67 -15.04
CA ARG A 39 -17.78 17.27 -15.33
C ARG A 39 -16.54 16.42 -15.63
N SER A 40 -15.59 16.95 -16.41
CA SER A 40 -14.36 16.23 -16.72
C SER A 40 -13.48 16.03 -15.48
N GLN A 41 -13.39 17.03 -14.61
CA GLN A 41 -12.73 16.92 -13.32
C GLN A 41 -13.42 15.91 -12.41
N MET A 42 -14.75 15.92 -12.31
CA MET A 42 -15.49 14.94 -11.51
C MET A 42 -15.26 13.51 -12.03
N ALA A 43 -15.29 13.30 -13.35
CA ALA A 43 -15.00 12.00 -13.95
C ALA A 43 -13.54 11.57 -13.76
N ALA A 44 -12.58 12.50 -13.75
CA ALA A 44 -11.18 12.20 -13.42
C ALA A 44 -11.03 11.81 -11.94
N ASN A 45 -11.67 12.56 -11.03
CA ASN A 45 -11.63 12.29 -9.60
C ASN A 45 -12.25 10.94 -9.27
N LEU A 46 -13.39 10.59 -9.86
CA LEU A 46 -14.02 9.27 -9.69
C LEU A 46 -13.12 8.13 -10.16
N ARG A 47 -12.43 8.29 -11.30
CA ARG A 47 -11.46 7.29 -11.77
C ARG A 47 -10.27 7.14 -10.81
N THR A 48 -9.75 8.25 -10.30
CA THR A 48 -8.68 8.22 -9.29
C THR A 48 -9.15 7.56 -8.00
N GLN A 49 -10.36 7.86 -7.54
CA GLN A 49 -10.94 7.25 -6.35
C GLN A 49 -11.05 5.74 -6.49
N VAL A 50 -11.64 5.24 -7.58
CA VAL A 50 -11.77 3.79 -7.83
C VAL A 50 -10.40 3.10 -7.85
N ARG A 51 -9.38 3.73 -8.45
CA ARG A 51 -8.02 3.18 -8.46
C ARG A 51 -7.44 3.11 -7.03
N LEU A 52 -7.55 4.18 -6.26
CA LEU A 52 -7.04 4.23 -4.88
C LEU A 52 -7.77 3.25 -3.96
N ASP A 53 -9.09 3.10 -4.12
CA ASP A 53 -9.88 2.14 -3.36
C ASP A 53 -9.41 0.70 -3.64
N GLY A 54 -9.09 0.39 -4.90
CA GLY A 54 -8.47 -0.87 -5.29
C GLY A 54 -7.11 -1.09 -4.64
N GLU A 55 -6.22 -0.09 -4.70
CA GLU A 55 -4.90 -0.15 -4.06
C GLU A 55 -4.99 -0.34 -2.53
N ILE A 56 -5.94 0.33 -1.88
CA ILE A 56 -6.21 0.17 -0.44
C ILE A 56 -6.69 -1.25 -0.13
N ALA A 57 -7.63 -1.79 -0.92
CA ALA A 57 -8.14 -3.14 -0.72
C ALA A 57 -7.04 -4.20 -0.84
N ASP A 58 -6.14 -4.05 -1.81
CA ASP A 58 -4.99 -4.92 -2.00
C ASP A 58 -4.02 -4.84 -0.82
N LEU A 59 -3.67 -3.62 -0.37
CA LEU A 59 -2.82 -3.42 0.81
C LEU A 59 -3.43 -4.02 2.07
N GLN A 60 -4.73 -3.86 2.28
CA GLN A 60 -5.43 -4.46 3.43
C GLN A 60 -5.41 -6.00 3.37
N CYS A 61 -5.55 -6.58 2.18
CA CYS A 61 -5.44 -8.03 1.99
C CYS A 61 -4.04 -8.52 2.41
N GLN A 62 -2.99 -7.82 1.97
CA GLN A 62 -1.62 -8.15 2.32
C GLN A 62 -1.34 -8.01 3.82
N ILE A 63 -1.84 -6.95 4.47
CA ILE A 63 -1.70 -6.75 5.91
C ILE A 63 -2.35 -7.92 6.66
N ARG A 64 -3.58 -8.30 6.31
CA ARG A 64 -4.26 -9.45 6.94
C ARG A 64 -3.49 -10.75 6.77
N SER A 65 -2.90 -10.99 5.59
CA SER A 65 -2.07 -12.18 5.36
C SER A 65 -0.81 -12.17 6.23
N LYS A 66 -0.11 -11.03 6.34
CA LYS A 66 1.07 -10.89 7.21
C LYS A 66 0.71 -11.08 8.68
N ASP A 67 -0.39 -10.47 9.13
CA ASP A 67 -0.87 -10.57 10.50
C ASP A 67 -1.21 -12.01 10.86
N ARG A 68 -1.87 -12.75 9.95
CA ARG A 68 -2.14 -14.18 10.16
C ARG A 68 -0.85 -14.99 10.33
N LEU A 69 0.17 -14.75 9.51
CA LEU A 69 1.45 -15.46 9.63
C LEU A 69 2.14 -15.17 10.97
N VAL A 70 2.08 -13.92 11.42
CA VAL A 70 2.61 -13.50 12.72
C VAL A 70 1.87 -14.19 13.85
N ASP A 71 0.53 -14.26 13.81
CA ASP A 71 -0.26 -14.92 14.84
C ASP A 71 0.08 -16.42 14.94
N GLU A 72 0.27 -17.10 13.81
CA GLU A 72 0.69 -18.49 13.75
C GLU A 72 2.12 -18.70 14.30
N LEU A 73 3.04 -17.76 14.01
CA LEU A 73 4.41 -17.77 14.53
C LEU A 73 4.43 -17.52 16.05
N ILE A 74 3.67 -16.55 16.55
CA ILE A 74 3.53 -16.26 17.99
C ILE A 74 2.98 -17.49 18.71
N ALA A 75 1.94 -18.11 18.15
CA ALA A 75 1.35 -19.33 18.70
C ALA A 75 2.27 -20.56 18.61
N GLY A 76 3.45 -20.45 17.98
CA GLY A 76 4.42 -21.53 17.83
C GLY A 76 3.97 -22.63 16.86
N ARG A 77 2.97 -22.34 16.00
CA ARG A 77 2.49 -23.27 14.97
C ARG A 77 3.33 -23.21 13.69
N LEU A 78 4.04 -22.11 13.48
CA LEU A 78 5.05 -21.96 12.43
C LEU A 78 6.42 -21.74 13.04
N SER A 79 7.45 -22.23 12.35
CA SER A 79 8.83 -21.82 12.58
C SER A 79 9.13 -20.49 11.85
N LEU A 80 10.22 -19.84 12.22
CA LEU A 80 10.78 -18.69 11.50
C LEU A 80 11.13 -19.06 10.05
N ALA A 81 11.54 -20.30 9.80
CA ALA A 81 11.83 -20.79 8.45
C ALA A 81 10.56 -20.75 7.58
N ASP A 82 9.49 -21.36 8.07
CA ASP A 82 8.20 -21.44 7.36
C ASP A 82 7.58 -20.04 7.17
N ALA A 83 7.71 -19.18 8.18
CA ALA A 83 7.26 -17.80 8.08
C ALA A 83 8.09 -17.01 7.06
N THR A 84 9.41 -17.22 7.00
CA THR A 84 10.30 -16.58 6.02
C THR A 84 9.94 -17.01 4.60
N ASP A 85 9.73 -18.31 4.36
CA ASP A 85 9.32 -18.83 3.04
C ASP A 85 8.01 -18.18 2.55
N GLN A 86 7.03 -18.06 3.45
CA GLN A 86 5.74 -17.45 3.12
C GLN A 86 5.87 -15.95 2.87
N PHE A 87 6.68 -15.24 3.65
CA PHE A 87 6.96 -13.83 3.41
C PHE A 87 7.72 -13.61 2.08
N GLU A 88 8.68 -14.46 1.74
CA GLU A 88 9.37 -14.40 0.45
C GLU A 88 8.41 -14.57 -0.73
N ALA A 89 7.50 -15.54 -0.64
CA ALA A 89 6.47 -15.73 -1.66
C ALA A 89 5.57 -14.50 -1.81
N MET A 90 5.22 -13.82 -0.71
CA MET A 90 4.45 -12.57 -0.75
C MET A 90 5.25 -11.40 -1.35
N LEU A 91 6.56 -11.34 -1.09
CA LEU A 91 7.45 -10.29 -1.58
C LEU A 91 7.80 -10.46 -3.07
N ALA A 92 7.78 -11.68 -3.60
CA ALA A 92 7.98 -11.95 -5.02
C ALA A 92 6.94 -11.21 -5.89
N ALA A 93 5.72 -11.00 -5.38
CA ALA A 93 4.69 -10.21 -6.05
C ALA A 93 4.88 -8.68 -5.90
N GLN A 94 5.87 -8.23 -5.13
CA GLN A 94 6.04 -6.83 -4.72
C GLN A 94 7.52 -6.37 -4.76
N PRO A 95 8.11 -6.16 -5.94
CA PRO A 95 9.52 -5.82 -6.09
C PRO A 95 9.95 -4.57 -5.28
N ARG A 96 9.10 -3.54 -5.22
CA ARG A 96 9.38 -2.32 -4.44
C ARG A 96 9.54 -2.58 -2.95
N THR A 97 8.81 -3.56 -2.40
CA THR A 97 8.92 -3.92 -0.98
C THR A 97 10.24 -4.62 -0.72
N ALA A 98 10.70 -5.49 -1.64
CA ALA A 98 12.02 -6.11 -1.56
C ALA A 98 13.15 -5.06 -1.56
N ASP A 99 13.06 -4.02 -2.40
CA ASP A 99 14.02 -2.91 -2.40
C ASP A 99 14.02 -2.14 -1.08
N GLY A 100 12.86 -1.96 -0.45
CA GLY A 100 12.76 -1.38 0.88
C GLY A 100 13.48 -2.21 1.95
N LEU A 101 13.36 -3.55 1.90
CA LEU A 101 14.12 -4.44 2.78
C LEU A 101 15.63 -4.36 2.53
N ARG A 102 16.04 -4.15 1.28
CA ARG A 102 17.46 -3.94 0.94
C ARG A 102 18.03 -2.66 1.56
N GLN A 103 17.22 -1.61 1.63
CA GLN A 103 17.60 -0.37 2.28
C GLN A 103 17.57 -0.47 3.81
N MET A 104 16.64 -1.24 4.37
CA MET A 104 16.47 -1.37 5.82
C MET A 104 17.56 -2.21 6.50
N TYR A 105 18.14 -3.20 5.80
CA TYR A 105 19.14 -4.12 6.37
C TYR A 105 20.46 -4.15 5.58
N PRO A 106 21.09 -3.01 5.27
CA PRO A 106 22.11 -2.87 4.23
C PRO A 106 23.32 -3.80 4.40
N ASP A 107 23.64 -4.18 5.63
CA ASP A 107 24.74 -5.05 6.05
C ASP A 107 24.50 -6.56 5.81
N VAL A 108 23.27 -6.97 5.51
CA VAL A 108 22.90 -8.38 5.34
C VAL A 108 23.09 -8.83 3.89
N VAL A 109 23.88 -9.87 3.65
CA VAL A 109 24.24 -10.26 2.28
C VAL A 109 23.09 -10.96 1.53
N SER A 110 22.30 -11.79 2.22
CA SER A 110 21.24 -12.60 1.61
C SER A 110 19.86 -11.94 1.74
N ASP A 111 19.10 -11.87 0.65
CA ASP A 111 17.71 -11.41 0.67
C ASP A 111 16.85 -12.25 1.63
N ARG A 112 17.08 -13.57 1.69
CA ARG A 112 16.37 -14.46 2.61
C ARG A 112 16.64 -14.12 4.08
N GLU A 113 17.88 -13.79 4.41
CA GLU A 113 18.24 -13.37 5.77
C GLU A 113 17.61 -12.02 6.12
N ARG A 114 17.50 -11.09 5.15
CA ARG A 114 16.78 -9.82 5.33
C ARG A 114 15.30 -10.05 5.61
N VAL A 115 14.68 -10.97 4.89
CA VAL A 115 13.27 -11.33 5.11
C VAL A 115 13.09 -11.95 6.49
N ALA A 116 13.95 -12.90 6.90
CA ALA A 116 13.88 -13.48 8.24
C ALA A 116 14.01 -12.43 9.35
N ARG A 117 14.95 -11.49 9.23
CA ARG A 117 15.09 -10.36 10.16
C ARG A 117 13.85 -9.48 10.18
N HIS A 118 13.29 -9.18 9.01
CA HIS A 118 12.06 -8.42 8.90
C HIS A 118 10.89 -9.13 9.62
N VAL A 119 10.75 -10.44 9.44
CA VAL A 119 9.73 -11.25 10.12
C VAL A 119 9.92 -11.17 11.64
N MET A 120 11.15 -11.27 12.13
CA MET A 120 11.46 -11.14 13.57
C MET A 120 11.08 -9.76 14.12
N ASP A 121 11.49 -8.68 13.45
CA ASP A 121 11.21 -7.30 13.87
C ASP A 121 9.71 -6.99 13.82
N TYR A 122 9.06 -7.41 12.74
CA TYR A 122 7.62 -7.24 12.55
C TYR A 122 6.83 -7.98 13.63
N THR A 123 7.18 -9.23 13.92
CA THR A 123 6.55 -10.04 14.97
C THR A 123 6.74 -9.41 16.35
N ARG A 124 7.96 -8.95 16.67
CA ARG A 124 8.26 -8.28 17.95
C ARG A 124 7.45 -7.00 18.15
N SER A 125 7.19 -6.25 17.07
CA SER A 125 6.40 -5.01 17.11
C SER A 125 4.92 -5.24 17.45
N ARG A 126 4.40 -6.47 17.26
CA ARG A 126 2.99 -6.82 17.51
C ARG A 126 2.72 -7.33 18.92
N LEU A 127 3.75 -7.73 19.64
CA LEU A 127 3.61 -8.16 21.04
C LEU A 127 3.60 -6.94 21.96
N ALA A 128 2.56 -6.82 22.79
CA ALA A 128 2.48 -5.77 23.81
C ALA A 128 3.30 -6.14 25.06
N ASP A 129 3.23 -7.40 25.50
CA ASP A 129 3.96 -7.90 26.66
C ASP A 129 5.46 -8.05 26.39
N ALA A 130 6.28 -7.45 27.24
CA ALA A 130 7.74 -7.52 27.15
C ALA A 130 8.26 -8.94 27.42
N ALA A 131 7.68 -9.66 28.39
CA ALA A 131 8.15 -11.00 28.74
C ALA A 131 7.85 -12.02 27.62
N GLU A 132 6.69 -11.92 26.97
CA GLU A 132 6.39 -12.66 25.75
C GLU A 132 7.33 -12.28 24.58
N ARG A 133 7.58 -10.99 24.38
CA ARG A 133 8.49 -10.49 23.33
C ARG A 133 9.92 -11.03 23.49
N ASP A 134 10.41 -11.14 24.72
CA ASP A 134 11.74 -11.68 25.02
C ASP A 134 11.80 -13.19 24.80
N ARG A 135 10.79 -13.93 25.28
CA ARG A 135 10.69 -15.39 25.06
C ARG A 135 10.64 -15.72 23.57
N LEU A 136 9.77 -15.05 22.81
CA LEU A 136 9.66 -15.27 21.37
C LEU A 136 10.91 -14.81 20.63
N GLY A 137 11.51 -13.69 21.04
CA GLY A 137 12.76 -13.20 20.48
C GLY A 137 13.92 -14.19 20.66
N ALA A 138 14.04 -14.81 21.84
CA ALA A 138 15.04 -15.84 22.11
C ALA A 138 14.84 -17.07 21.21
N ARG A 139 13.59 -17.55 21.08
CA ARG A 139 13.24 -18.66 20.20
C ARG A 139 13.62 -18.37 18.74
N MET A 140 13.15 -17.24 18.19
CA MET A 140 13.45 -16.86 16.81
C MET A 140 14.94 -16.64 16.57
N SER A 141 15.69 -16.13 17.57
CA SER A 141 17.15 -15.96 17.45
C SER A 141 17.89 -17.30 17.37
N ALA A 142 17.41 -18.32 18.10
CA ALA A 142 17.94 -19.67 18.00
C ALA A 142 17.64 -20.27 16.61
N GLU A 143 16.40 -20.13 16.12
CA GLU A 143 16.01 -20.58 14.78
C GLU A 143 16.80 -19.85 13.67
N MET A 144 17.02 -18.54 13.82
CA MET A 144 17.84 -17.73 12.92
C MET A 144 19.27 -18.24 12.81
N THR A 145 19.86 -18.65 13.95
CA THR A 145 21.22 -19.21 13.97
C THR A 145 21.30 -20.55 13.24
N LEU A 146 20.23 -21.36 13.31
CA LEU A 146 20.13 -22.62 12.57
C LEU A 146 19.94 -22.39 11.06
N LEU A 147 19.14 -21.40 10.68
CA LEU A 147 18.82 -21.08 9.28
C LEU A 147 19.98 -20.43 8.54
N PHE A 148 20.72 -19.57 9.22
CA PHE A 148 21.87 -18.88 8.65
C PHE A 148 23.08 -19.14 9.54
N PRO A 149 23.65 -20.37 9.48
CA PRO A 149 24.90 -20.64 10.15
C PRO A 149 25.88 -19.59 9.65
N ARG A 150 26.39 -18.74 10.54
CA ARG A 150 27.47 -17.84 10.18
C ARG A 150 28.58 -18.76 9.71
N ASN A 151 28.86 -18.74 8.41
CA ASN A 151 30.11 -19.24 7.88
C ASN A 151 31.19 -18.31 8.45
N HIS A 152 31.52 -18.48 9.74
CA HIS A 152 32.76 -18.00 10.28
C HIS A 152 33.82 -18.64 9.39
N PRO A 153 34.60 -17.86 8.62
CA PRO A 153 35.76 -18.43 7.99
C PRO A 153 36.65 -18.94 9.13
N ALA A 154 36.63 -20.24 9.36
CA ALA A 154 37.35 -20.93 10.42
C ALA A 154 38.87 -20.94 10.18
N GLY A 155 39.43 -19.90 9.56
CA GLY A 155 40.76 -19.97 8.96
C GLY A 155 41.42 -18.63 8.68
N MET A 156 41.18 -17.61 9.52
CA MET A 156 42.16 -16.52 9.68
C MET A 156 42.79 -16.58 11.08
N GLU A 157 43.16 -17.79 11.51
CA GLU A 157 44.23 -17.95 12.48
C GLU A 157 45.53 -17.49 11.81
N SER A 158 45.92 -16.26 12.10
CA SER A 158 47.26 -15.92 12.59
C SER A 158 48.41 -16.79 12.02
N THR A 159 48.84 -16.53 10.80
CA THR A 159 50.27 -16.60 10.50
C THR A 159 50.89 -15.27 10.89
N GLY A 160 51.64 -15.29 11.99
CA GLY A 160 52.51 -14.19 12.40
C GLY A 160 53.73 -14.01 11.52
#